data_AF-A0A1G1ZLF5-F1
#
_entry.id   AF-A0A1G1ZLF5-F1
#
_cell.length_a   1.000
_cell.length_b   1.000
_cell.length_c   1.000
_cell.angle_alpha   90.00
_cell.angle_beta   90.00
_cell.angle_gamma   90.00
#
_symmetry.space_group_name_H-M   'P 1'
#
loop_
_entity.id
_entity.type
_entity.pdbx_description
1 polymer ?
#
loop_
_entity_poly.entity_id
_entity_poly.type
_entity_poly.pdbx_seq_one_letter_code
_entity_poly.pdbx_strand_id
1 'polypeptide(L)'
;MKFENPEITTSKIETTERTRERLRELQPLLKPLLENESEKLRGRGFPVGADGRLLPEEYKGIYRPEEITNDLRKVRLLESKYREEEGKPIGDLLEVAKTLAFNRFWFGGRLIAVRASKYDDYFNGVDEIIFDAETFQSLAAIDTTVNPLSSFGEEGKRETDKILKKVRSGAKMKYGAGISRDGVKKQSHDKLPILIVTIELQKLIQLAKDLVSGAASDESKILENEVIKSLRIQSDSFQDLVDSELRLVYQKTEAIFKEL
;
A
#
# COMPACT_ATOMS: atom_id res chain seq x y z
N MET A 1 -20.38 23.06 -27.36
CA MET A 1 -18.96 23.23 -26.98
C MET A 1 -18.90 24.06 -25.72
N LYS A 2 -18.55 23.45 -24.57
CA LYS A 2 -18.23 24.22 -23.36
C LYS A 2 -16.74 24.57 -23.45
N PHE A 3 -16.43 25.84 -23.69
CA PHE A 3 -15.06 26.33 -23.61
C PHE A 3 -14.71 26.46 -22.13
N GLU A 4 -13.79 25.62 -21.65
CA GLU A 4 -13.18 25.83 -20.34
C GLU A 4 -12.31 27.09 -20.39
N ASN A 5 -12.44 27.94 -19.36
CA ASN A 5 -11.84 29.26 -19.30
C ASN A 5 -10.30 29.16 -19.20
N PRO A 6 -9.52 29.72 -20.13
CA PRO A 6 -8.06 29.52 -20.20
C PRO A 6 -7.31 29.87 -18.89
N GLU A 7 -7.76 30.86 -18.14
CA GLU A 7 -7.15 31.25 -16.85
C GLU A 7 -7.30 30.18 -15.74
N ILE A 8 -8.40 29.41 -15.77
CA ILE A 8 -8.64 28.29 -14.84
C ILE A 8 -7.73 27.12 -15.20
N THR A 9 -7.48 26.92 -16.50
CA THR A 9 -6.60 25.86 -17.00
C THR A 9 -5.14 26.13 -16.65
N THR A 10 -4.66 27.36 -16.85
CA THR A 10 -3.26 27.74 -16.56
C THR A 10 -2.95 27.69 -15.05
N SER A 11 -3.85 28.19 -14.19
CA SER A 11 -3.67 28.15 -12.73
C SER A 11 -3.69 26.72 -12.14
N LYS A 12 -4.53 25.83 -12.69
CA LYS A 12 -4.54 24.40 -12.31
C LYS A 12 -3.25 23.67 -12.72
N ILE A 13 -2.70 24.00 -13.90
CA ILE A 13 -1.44 23.41 -14.40
C ILE A 13 -0.26 23.85 -13.52
N GLU A 14 -0.14 25.14 -13.22
CA GLU A 14 0.93 25.67 -12.34
C GLU A 14 0.86 25.08 -10.92
N THR A 15 -0.35 24.90 -10.39
CA THR A 15 -0.56 24.28 -9.07
C THR A 15 -0.14 22.80 -9.06
N THR A 16 -0.38 22.09 -10.16
CA THR A 16 -0.06 20.66 -10.29
C THR A 16 1.45 20.44 -10.41
N GLU A 17 2.15 21.21 -11.25
CA GLU A 17 3.61 21.10 -11.40
C GLU A 17 4.35 21.47 -10.10
N ARG A 18 3.94 22.55 -9.42
CA ARG A 18 4.51 22.92 -8.12
C ARG A 18 4.31 21.83 -7.06
N THR A 19 3.17 21.15 -7.09
CA THR A 19 2.88 20.02 -6.20
C THR A 19 3.81 18.85 -6.49
N ARG A 20 4.05 18.54 -7.78
CA ARG A 20 4.97 17.48 -8.21
C ARG A 20 6.41 17.76 -7.84
N GLU A 21 6.87 18.99 -8.00
CA GLU A 21 8.21 19.43 -7.61
C GLU A 21 8.44 19.21 -6.11
N ARG A 22 7.48 19.63 -5.27
CA ARG A 22 7.57 19.45 -3.82
C ARG A 22 7.61 17.98 -3.39
N LEU A 23 6.90 17.11 -4.08
CA LEU A 23 6.96 15.67 -3.85
C LEU A 23 8.35 15.11 -4.21
N ARG A 24 8.95 15.56 -5.32
CA ARG A 24 10.31 15.16 -5.72
C ARG A 24 11.36 15.59 -4.70
N GLU A 25 11.20 16.75 -4.06
CA GLU A 25 12.09 17.23 -2.99
C GLU A 25 12.00 16.38 -1.72
N LEU A 26 10.81 15.90 -1.37
CA LEU A 26 10.57 15.10 -0.15
C LEU A 26 11.00 13.64 -0.30
N GLN A 27 10.94 13.09 -1.51
CA GLN A 27 11.28 11.69 -1.79
C GLN A 27 12.65 11.24 -1.27
N PRO A 28 13.77 11.94 -1.56
CA PRO A 28 15.08 11.53 -1.03
C PRO A 28 15.18 11.60 0.50
N LEU A 29 14.35 12.42 1.15
CA LEU A 29 14.33 12.56 2.61
C LEU A 29 13.61 11.40 3.30
N LEU A 30 12.62 10.77 2.63
CA LEU A 30 11.94 9.60 3.18
C LEU A 30 12.74 8.30 3.05
N LYS A 31 13.68 8.24 2.10
CA LYS A 31 14.45 7.01 1.83
C LYS A 31 15.24 6.52 3.07
N PRO A 32 16.02 7.34 3.79
CA PRO A 32 16.70 6.90 5.01
C PRO A 32 15.73 6.45 6.11
N LEU A 33 14.55 7.07 6.20
CA LEU A 33 13.52 6.67 7.17
C LEU A 33 12.97 5.27 6.84
N LEU A 34 12.74 5.00 5.55
CA LEU A 34 12.30 3.69 5.08
C LEU A 34 13.37 2.62 5.29
N GLU A 35 14.65 2.94 5.05
CA GLU A 35 15.76 2.03 5.31
C GLU A 35 15.83 1.66 6.80
N ASN A 36 15.72 2.65 7.70
CA ASN A 36 15.67 2.40 9.14
C ASN A 36 14.43 1.59 9.57
N GLU A 37 13.27 1.85 8.97
CA GLU A 37 12.07 1.06 9.24
C GLU A 37 12.24 -0.39 8.76
N SER A 38 12.90 -0.57 7.62
CA SER A 38 13.23 -1.89 7.08
C SER A 38 14.20 -2.66 7.96
N GLU A 39 15.15 -1.97 8.61
CA GLU A 39 16.03 -2.58 9.62
C GLU A 39 15.24 -3.09 10.83
N LYS A 40 14.26 -2.32 11.32
CA LYS A 40 13.36 -2.78 12.39
C LYS A 40 12.56 -4.00 11.97
N LEU A 41 11.98 -3.99 10.76
CA LEU A 41 11.25 -5.13 10.20
C LEU A 41 12.13 -6.38 10.09
N ARG A 42 13.38 -6.24 9.61
CA ARG A 42 14.36 -7.34 9.62
C ARG A 42 14.67 -7.84 11.02
N GLY A 43 14.83 -6.93 11.99
CA GLY A 43 15.01 -7.27 13.40
C GLY A 43 13.85 -8.08 13.99
N ARG A 44 12.66 -7.95 13.41
CA ARG A 44 11.46 -8.75 13.75
C ARG A 44 11.35 -10.06 12.96
N GLY A 45 12.27 -10.33 12.04
CA GLY A 45 12.33 -11.55 11.22
C GLY A 45 11.67 -11.45 9.84
N PHE A 46 11.21 -10.27 9.41
CA PHE A 46 10.67 -10.11 8.06
C PHE A 46 11.79 -10.15 6.99
N PRO A 47 11.63 -10.92 5.90
CA PRO A 47 12.64 -11.03 4.84
C PRO A 47 12.54 -9.87 3.85
N VAL A 48 12.83 -8.65 4.31
CA VAL A 48 12.68 -7.42 3.53
C VAL A 48 14.00 -6.76 3.14
N GLY A 49 14.02 -6.15 1.96
CA GLY A 49 15.13 -5.33 1.45
C GLY A 49 15.23 -3.96 2.14
N ALA A 50 16.16 -3.13 1.67
CA ALA A 50 16.34 -1.77 2.18
C ALA A 50 15.15 -0.84 1.87
N ASP A 51 14.36 -1.17 0.86
CA ASP A 51 13.14 -0.45 0.46
C ASP A 51 11.87 -0.99 1.16
N GLY A 52 12.02 -1.89 2.13
CA GLY A 52 10.92 -2.47 2.91
C GLY A 52 10.11 -3.53 2.16
N ARG A 53 10.51 -3.90 0.92
CA ARG A 53 9.81 -4.92 0.12
C ARG A 53 10.31 -6.32 0.45
N LEU A 54 9.38 -7.28 0.46
CA LEU A 54 9.72 -8.71 0.61
C LEU A 54 10.61 -9.19 -0.54
N LEU A 55 11.68 -9.91 -0.19
CA LEU A 55 12.70 -10.40 -1.12
C LEU A 55 12.37 -11.82 -1.60
N PRO A 56 12.02 -12.03 -2.89
CA PRO A 56 11.73 -13.36 -3.42
C PRO A 56 12.84 -14.40 -3.18
N GLU A 57 14.10 -13.96 -3.20
CA GLU A 57 15.28 -14.80 -3.00
C GLU A 57 15.32 -15.45 -1.61
N GLU A 58 14.69 -14.85 -0.60
CA GLU A 58 14.59 -15.39 0.75
C GLU A 58 13.63 -16.57 0.84
N TYR A 59 12.83 -16.83 -0.20
CA TYR A 59 11.88 -17.94 -0.27
C TYR A 59 12.47 -19.22 -0.92
N LYS A 60 13.79 -19.26 -1.12
CA LYS A 60 14.51 -20.49 -1.46
C LYS A 60 14.19 -21.57 -0.41
N GLY A 61 13.81 -22.75 -0.89
CA GLY A 61 13.36 -23.86 -0.04
C GLY A 61 11.84 -23.95 0.14
N ILE A 62 11.10 -22.87 -0.14
CA ILE A 62 9.64 -22.91 -0.31
C ILE A 62 9.31 -23.06 -1.80
N TYR A 63 9.98 -22.26 -2.64
CA TYR A 63 9.86 -22.34 -4.09
C TYR A 63 11.14 -22.86 -4.74
N ARG A 64 10.99 -23.45 -5.93
CA ARG A 64 12.12 -23.91 -6.73
C ARG A 64 12.95 -22.71 -7.22
N PRO A 65 14.29 -22.77 -7.24
CA PRO A 65 15.13 -21.67 -7.70
C PRO A 65 14.80 -21.17 -9.11
N GLU A 66 14.38 -22.06 -10.01
CA GLU A 66 14.00 -21.73 -11.38
C GLU A 66 12.74 -20.87 -11.43
N GLU A 67 11.80 -21.12 -10.52
CA GLU A 67 10.55 -20.37 -10.39
C GLU A 67 10.82 -18.94 -9.92
N ILE A 68 11.62 -18.78 -8.86
CA ILE A 68 12.06 -17.48 -8.35
C ILE A 68 12.81 -16.72 -9.45
N THR A 69 13.72 -17.41 -10.16
CA THR A 69 14.49 -16.80 -11.26
C THR A 69 13.59 -16.31 -12.39
N ASN A 70 12.58 -17.09 -12.76
CA ASN A 70 11.62 -16.70 -13.79
C ASN A 70 10.77 -15.51 -13.37
N ASP A 71 10.32 -15.45 -12.12
CA ASP A 71 9.56 -14.32 -11.58
C ASP A 71 10.39 -13.03 -11.55
N LEU A 72 11.63 -13.10 -11.06
CA LEU A 72 12.56 -11.97 -11.08
C LEU A 72 12.85 -11.50 -12.51
N ARG A 73 12.93 -12.44 -13.48
CA ARG A 73 13.08 -12.10 -14.90
C ARG A 73 11.86 -11.36 -15.45
N LYS A 74 10.63 -11.78 -15.10
CA LYS A 74 9.40 -11.08 -15.49
C LYS A 74 9.36 -9.66 -14.92
N VAL A 75 9.72 -9.48 -13.65
CA VAL A 75 9.83 -8.17 -13.01
C VAL A 75 10.81 -7.29 -13.78
N ARG A 76 12.03 -7.76 -14.04
CA ARG A 76 13.05 -7.00 -14.79
C ARG A 76 12.58 -6.57 -16.18
N LEU A 77 11.88 -7.46 -16.91
CA LEU A 77 11.34 -7.18 -18.24
C LEU A 77 10.24 -6.10 -18.20
N LEU A 78 9.43 -6.09 -17.13
CA LEU A 78 8.39 -5.09 -16.99
C LEU A 78 8.99 -3.72 -16.59
N GLU A 79 9.96 -3.71 -15.66
CA GLU A 79 10.67 -2.50 -15.27
C GLU A 79 11.50 -1.88 -16.39
N SER A 80 12.06 -2.68 -17.30
CA SER A 80 12.78 -2.14 -18.46
C SER A 80 11.84 -1.36 -19.38
N LYS A 81 10.61 -1.84 -19.58
CA LYS A 81 9.58 -1.13 -20.35
C LYS A 81 9.18 0.19 -19.68
N TYR A 82 9.01 0.17 -18.36
CA TYR A 82 8.65 1.38 -17.61
C TYR A 82 9.77 2.42 -17.52
N ARG A 83 11.04 2.01 -17.58
CA ARG A 83 12.18 2.96 -17.59
C ARG A 83 12.23 3.82 -18.85
N GLU A 84 11.62 3.36 -19.94
CA GLU A 84 11.51 4.12 -21.19
C GLU A 84 10.36 5.16 -21.13
N GLU A 85 9.48 5.09 -20.12
CA GLU A 85 8.35 5.99 -19.88
C GLU A 85 8.63 6.84 -18.61
N GLU A 86 9.24 8.02 -18.75
CA GLU A 86 9.49 8.94 -17.64
C GLU A 86 8.17 9.34 -16.93
N GLY A 87 8.03 9.11 -15.61
CA GLY A 87 6.86 9.65 -14.89
C GLY A 87 6.40 9.07 -13.54
N LYS A 88 7.15 8.21 -12.85
CA LYS A 88 6.65 7.52 -11.63
C LYS A 88 6.95 8.08 -10.21
N PRO A 89 7.53 9.29 -9.99
CA PRO A 89 7.97 9.67 -8.63
C PRO A 89 6.84 9.80 -7.59
N ILE A 90 5.59 10.04 -8.01
CA ILE A 90 4.45 10.25 -7.09
C ILE A 90 3.94 8.92 -6.51
N GLY A 91 3.80 7.89 -7.33
CA GLY A 91 3.30 6.59 -6.90
C GLY A 91 4.24 5.94 -5.89
N ASP A 92 5.54 5.94 -6.20
CA ASP A 92 6.58 5.44 -5.30
C ASP A 92 6.58 6.20 -3.97
N LEU A 93 6.43 7.54 -4.01
CA LEU A 93 6.38 8.35 -2.81
C LEU A 93 5.15 8.05 -1.95
N LEU A 94 3.97 7.89 -2.57
CA LEU A 94 2.74 7.54 -1.88
C LEU A 94 2.90 6.22 -1.12
N GLU A 95 3.42 5.18 -1.78
CA GLU A 95 3.66 3.89 -1.15
C GLU A 95 4.62 3.99 0.04
N VAL A 96 5.73 4.71 -0.13
CA VAL A 96 6.74 4.89 0.93
C VAL A 96 6.19 5.67 2.10
N ALA A 97 5.53 6.81 1.85
CA ALA A 97 4.95 7.63 2.91
C ALA A 97 3.87 6.86 3.67
N LYS A 98 3.00 6.12 2.98
CA LYS A 98 1.99 5.26 3.61
C LYS A 98 2.65 4.18 4.47
N THR A 99 3.62 3.44 3.95
CA THR A 99 4.33 2.39 4.71
C THR A 99 4.92 2.94 6.00
N LEU A 100 5.57 4.11 5.90
CA LEU A 100 6.15 4.80 7.05
C LEU A 100 5.08 5.27 8.03
N ALA A 101 3.97 5.82 7.53
CA ALA A 101 2.87 6.27 8.36
C ALA A 101 2.24 5.12 9.16
N PHE A 102 1.93 4.00 8.52
CA PHE A 102 1.42 2.78 9.17
C PHE A 102 2.34 2.30 10.31
N ASN A 103 3.65 2.29 10.07
CA ASN A 103 4.60 1.72 11.03
C ASN A 103 5.06 2.69 12.12
N ARG A 104 4.95 4.02 11.91
CA ARG A 104 5.51 5.03 12.82
C ARG A 104 4.50 5.89 13.53
N PHE A 105 3.46 6.34 12.82
CA PHE A 105 2.54 7.36 13.33
C PHE A 105 1.15 6.81 13.57
N TRP A 106 0.65 6.01 12.63
CA TRP A 106 -0.71 5.53 12.68
C TRP A 106 -0.86 4.31 13.59
N PHE A 107 -2.05 4.18 14.15
CA PHE A 107 -2.52 3.00 14.88
C PHE A 107 -1.69 2.66 16.13
N GLY A 108 -0.98 3.64 16.69
CA GLY A 108 -0.19 3.46 17.91
C GLY A 108 0.88 2.35 17.83
N GLY A 109 1.32 1.99 16.62
CA GLY A 109 2.27 0.88 16.40
C GLY A 109 1.67 -0.53 16.52
N ARG A 110 0.35 -0.66 16.69
CA ARG A 110 -0.35 -1.95 16.73
C ARG A 110 -0.33 -2.64 15.36
N LEU A 111 -0.52 -1.88 14.29
CA LEU A 111 -0.45 -2.41 12.93
C LEU A 111 0.96 -2.37 12.37
N ILE A 112 1.32 -3.41 11.62
CA ILE A 112 2.60 -3.55 10.95
C ILE A 112 2.33 -3.63 9.45
N ALA A 113 2.86 -2.70 8.67
CA ALA A 113 2.81 -2.74 7.21
C ALA A 113 4.13 -3.26 6.64
N VAL A 114 4.02 -4.22 5.72
CA VAL A 114 5.17 -4.78 4.99
C VAL A 114 4.89 -4.72 3.50
N ARG A 115 5.76 -4.02 2.75
CA ARG A 115 5.59 -3.87 1.31
C ARG A 115 5.76 -5.20 0.60
N ALA A 116 4.91 -5.42 -0.38
CA ALA A 116 4.93 -6.63 -1.18
C ALA A 116 6.19 -6.70 -2.05
N SER A 117 6.55 -7.93 -2.43
CA SER A 117 7.58 -8.12 -3.45
C SER A 117 7.17 -7.41 -4.74
N LYS A 118 8.15 -6.98 -5.55
CA LYS A 118 7.84 -6.39 -6.87
C LYS A 118 7.05 -7.34 -7.77
N TYR A 119 7.21 -8.65 -7.57
CA TYR A 119 6.40 -9.64 -8.29
C TYR A 119 4.93 -9.56 -7.87
N ASP A 120 4.66 -9.57 -6.57
CA ASP A 120 3.29 -9.52 -6.04
C ASP A 120 2.60 -8.19 -6.34
N ASP A 121 3.34 -7.09 -6.29
CA ASP A 121 2.87 -5.78 -6.75
C ASP A 121 2.45 -5.84 -8.23
N TYR A 122 3.40 -6.16 -9.13
CA TYR A 122 3.13 -6.05 -10.57
C TYR A 122 2.19 -7.11 -11.13
N PHE A 123 2.19 -8.32 -10.57
CA PHE A 123 1.44 -9.45 -11.13
C PHE A 123 0.24 -9.86 -10.29
N ASN A 124 0.23 -9.55 -8.99
CA ASN A 124 -0.90 -9.84 -8.11
C ASN A 124 -1.62 -8.58 -7.60
N GLY A 125 -1.08 -7.38 -7.83
CA GLY A 125 -1.72 -6.10 -7.53
C GLY A 125 -1.86 -5.86 -6.03
N VAL A 126 -0.82 -6.18 -5.26
CA VAL A 126 -0.73 -5.96 -3.79
C VAL A 126 0.45 -5.03 -3.51
N ASP A 127 0.21 -3.85 -2.92
CA ASP A 127 1.31 -2.92 -2.58
C ASP A 127 2.01 -3.37 -1.30
N GLU A 128 1.22 -3.79 -0.31
CA GLU A 128 1.67 -4.21 1.00
C GLU A 128 0.66 -5.12 1.69
N ILE A 129 1.10 -5.81 2.72
CA ILE A 129 0.27 -6.57 3.64
C ILE A 129 0.35 -5.93 5.03
N ILE A 130 -0.78 -5.83 5.70
CA ILE A 130 -0.88 -5.35 7.07
C ILE A 130 -1.15 -6.49 8.05
N PHE A 131 -0.51 -6.41 9.21
CA PHE A 131 -0.64 -7.37 10.29
C PHE A 131 -1.01 -6.68 11.60
N ASP A 132 -1.74 -7.39 12.46
CA ASP A 132 -1.99 -6.97 13.83
C ASP A 132 -0.93 -7.57 14.78
N ALA A 133 -0.13 -6.71 15.40
CA ALA A 133 0.95 -7.13 16.30
C ALA A 133 0.44 -7.79 17.60
N GLU A 134 -0.82 -7.54 17.99
CA GLU A 134 -1.40 -8.07 19.23
C GLU A 134 -1.99 -9.48 19.04
N THR A 135 -2.80 -9.68 18.00
CA THR A 135 -3.46 -10.97 17.72
C THR A 135 -2.64 -11.88 16.80
N PHE A 136 -1.54 -11.38 16.24
CA PHE A 136 -0.69 -12.07 15.28
C PHE A 136 -1.43 -12.48 14.00
N GLN A 137 -2.40 -11.67 13.54
CA GLN A 137 -3.18 -11.94 12.34
C GLN A 137 -2.66 -11.15 11.13
N SER A 138 -2.62 -11.81 9.96
CA SER A 138 -2.55 -11.14 8.67
C SER A 138 -3.93 -10.59 8.33
N LEU A 139 -4.09 -9.25 8.35
CA LEU A 139 -5.41 -8.63 8.25
C LEU A 139 -5.87 -8.44 6.81
N ALA A 140 -5.04 -7.83 5.98
CA ALA A 140 -5.40 -7.44 4.62
C ALA A 140 -4.18 -7.14 3.76
N ALA A 141 -4.35 -7.32 2.46
CA ALA A 141 -3.58 -6.64 1.43
C ALA A 141 -4.09 -5.21 1.28
N ILE A 142 -3.18 -4.25 1.18
CA ILE A 142 -3.50 -2.84 0.92
C ILE A 142 -3.12 -2.51 -0.52
N ASP A 143 -4.05 -1.85 -1.20
CA ASP A 143 -3.87 -1.21 -2.52
C ASP A 143 -4.04 0.31 -2.33
N THR A 144 -3.21 1.12 -2.98
CA THR A 144 -3.12 2.56 -2.72
C THR A 144 -3.36 3.36 -3.98
N THR A 145 -4.16 4.43 -3.85
CA THR A 145 -4.41 5.34 -4.96
C THR A 145 -4.47 6.78 -4.49
N VAL A 146 -4.08 7.72 -5.34
CA VAL A 146 -4.32 9.16 -5.13
C VAL A 146 -5.65 9.63 -5.72
N ASN A 147 -6.34 8.75 -6.44
CA ASN A 147 -7.57 9.05 -7.17
C ASN A 147 -8.77 8.43 -6.45
N PRO A 148 -9.72 9.24 -5.95
CA PRO A 148 -10.94 8.71 -5.33
C PRO A 148 -11.74 7.88 -6.33
N LEU A 149 -12.28 6.75 -5.87
CA LEU A 149 -13.15 5.84 -6.64
C LEU A 149 -14.37 6.52 -7.27
N SER A 150 -14.83 7.64 -6.69
CA SER A 150 -15.97 8.44 -7.14
C SER A 150 -15.62 9.42 -8.27
N SER A 151 -14.35 9.57 -8.60
CA SER A 151 -13.92 10.36 -9.74
C SER A 151 -13.99 9.47 -10.98
N PHE A 152 -14.28 10.04 -12.15
CA PHE A 152 -14.28 9.39 -13.47
C PHE A 152 -15.59 8.71 -13.90
N GLY A 153 -16.02 9.05 -15.12
CA GLY A 153 -17.16 8.45 -15.83
C GLY A 153 -16.92 6.98 -16.21
N GLU A 154 -16.89 6.64 -17.50
CA GLU A 154 -16.71 5.22 -17.91
C GLU A 154 -15.40 4.59 -17.41
N GLU A 155 -14.32 5.39 -17.25
CA GLU A 155 -13.05 4.93 -16.69
C GLU A 155 -13.13 4.59 -15.20
N GLY A 156 -13.91 5.36 -14.42
CA GLY A 156 -14.13 5.11 -13.00
C GLY A 156 -14.94 3.83 -12.76
N LYS A 157 -15.88 3.54 -13.67
CA LYS A 157 -16.63 2.28 -13.66
C LYS A 157 -15.70 1.08 -13.88
N ARG A 158 -14.78 1.16 -14.85
CA ARG A 158 -13.80 0.08 -15.10
C ARG A 158 -12.89 -0.15 -13.91
N GLU A 159 -12.43 0.93 -13.26
CA GLU A 159 -11.57 0.81 -12.08
C GLU A 159 -12.32 0.22 -10.89
N THR A 160 -13.55 0.68 -10.67
CA THR A 160 -14.46 0.10 -9.68
C THR A 160 -14.70 -1.39 -9.93
N ASP A 161 -14.95 -1.80 -11.17
CA ASP A 161 -15.16 -3.20 -11.52
C ASP A 161 -13.92 -4.07 -11.28
N LYS A 162 -12.71 -3.56 -11.54
CA LYS A 162 -11.45 -4.25 -11.20
C LYS A 162 -11.31 -4.43 -9.70
N ILE A 163 -11.59 -3.38 -8.93
CA ILE A 163 -11.53 -3.40 -7.47
C ILE A 163 -12.55 -4.39 -6.91
N LEU A 164 -13.81 -4.34 -7.36
CA LEU A 164 -14.84 -5.27 -6.91
C LEU A 164 -14.49 -6.72 -7.28
N LYS A 165 -13.88 -6.95 -8.44
CA LYS A 165 -13.38 -8.27 -8.82
C LYS A 165 -12.28 -8.75 -7.87
N LYS A 166 -11.31 -7.88 -7.56
CA LYS A 166 -10.24 -8.13 -6.59
C LYS A 166 -10.82 -8.45 -5.21
N VAL A 167 -11.73 -7.63 -4.70
CA VAL A 167 -12.43 -7.82 -3.42
C VAL A 167 -13.14 -9.17 -3.37
N ARG A 168 -13.87 -9.53 -4.43
CA ARG A 168 -14.59 -10.81 -4.54
C ARG A 168 -13.67 -12.03 -4.49
N SER A 169 -12.52 -11.96 -5.16
CA SER A 169 -11.58 -13.09 -5.22
C SER A 169 -10.62 -13.16 -4.04
N GLY A 170 -10.42 -12.04 -3.34
CA GLY A 170 -9.29 -11.84 -2.45
C GLY A 170 -7.97 -11.61 -3.20
N ALA A 171 -6.96 -11.14 -2.48
CA ALA A 171 -5.61 -10.95 -2.97
C ALA A 171 -4.79 -12.24 -2.84
N LYS A 172 -3.99 -12.50 -3.86
CA LYS A 172 -2.95 -13.53 -3.85
C LYS A 172 -1.61 -12.87 -3.58
N MET A 173 -0.81 -13.50 -2.74
CA MET A 173 0.53 -13.04 -2.42
C MET A 173 1.44 -14.26 -2.36
N LYS A 174 2.31 -14.40 -3.35
CA LYS A 174 3.23 -15.51 -3.47
C LYS A 174 4.37 -15.38 -2.46
N TYR A 175 5.01 -14.22 -2.42
CA TYR A 175 6.12 -13.95 -1.50
C TYR A 175 5.61 -13.19 -0.28
N GLY A 176 4.75 -13.85 0.51
CA GLY A 176 4.12 -13.26 1.70
C GLY A 176 4.77 -13.66 3.02
N ALA A 177 4.33 -13.00 4.10
CA ALA A 177 4.74 -13.32 5.45
C ALA A 177 3.53 -13.63 6.34
N GLY A 178 3.77 -14.35 7.41
CA GLY A 178 2.85 -14.62 8.51
C GLY A 178 3.53 -14.29 9.81
N ILE A 179 2.75 -13.85 10.80
CA ILE A 179 3.26 -13.59 12.14
C ILE A 179 2.64 -14.58 13.12
N SER A 180 3.41 -14.93 14.13
CA SER A 180 2.99 -15.81 15.22
C SER A 180 3.80 -15.45 16.47
N ARG A 181 3.46 -16.07 17.60
CA ARG A 181 4.26 -15.92 18.83
C ARG A 181 5.70 -16.40 18.66
N ASP A 182 5.95 -17.35 17.75
CA ASP A 182 7.29 -17.86 17.44
C ASP A 182 8.08 -16.94 16.50
N GLY A 183 7.48 -15.83 16.06
CA GLY A 183 8.05 -14.89 15.11
C GLY A 183 7.43 -14.98 13.72
N VAL A 184 8.14 -14.37 12.76
CA VAL A 184 7.72 -14.26 11.36
C VAL A 184 8.03 -15.55 10.60
N LYS A 185 7.07 -16.03 9.81
CA LYS A 185 7.23 -17.17 8.90
C LYS A 185 6.94 -16.73 7.46
N LYS A 186 7.75 -17.21 6.53
CA LYS A 186 7.53 -17.04 5.09
C LYS A 186 6.33 -17.91 4.69
N GLN A 187 5.30 -17.31 4.10
CA GLN A 187 4.08 -18.02 3.68
C GLN A 187 3.42 -17.34 2.48
N SER A 188 2.85 -18.12 1.57
CA SER A 188 1.94 -17.56 0.58
C SER A 188 0.57 -17.32 1.17
N HIS A 189 -0.14 -16.36 0.58
CA HIS A 189 -1.55 -16.15 0.83
C HIS A 189 -2.32 -16.30 -0.47
N ASP A 190 -3.33 -17.16 -0.50
CA ASP A 190 -4.16 -17.34 -1.69
C ASP A 190 -5.42 -16.47 -1.69
N LYS A 191 -5.76 -15.90 -0.52
CA LYS A 191 -7.04 -15.21 -0.29
C LYS A 191 -7.01 -14.22 0.86
N LEU A 192 -6.30 -13.11 0.67
CA LEU A 192 -6.33 -11.98 1.62
C LEU A 192 -7.50 -11.04 1.35
N PRO A 193 -8.12 -10.46 2.39
CA PRO A 193 -8.94 -9.27 2.24
C PRO A 193 -8.16 -8.17 1.52
N ILE A 194 -8.85 -7.36 0.73
CA ILE A 194 -8.25 -6.22 0.03
C ILE A 194 -8.92 -4.97 0.57
N LEU A 195 -8.11 -4.03 1.00
CA LEU A 195 -8.55 -2.72 1.43
C LEU A 195 -7.81 -1.64 0.66
N ILE A 196 -8.49 -0.53 0.42
CA ILE A 196 -8.00 0.54 -0.42
C ILE A 196 -7.74 1.77 0.43
N VAL A 197 -6.52 2.29 0.34
CA VAL A 197 -6.13 3.54 0.97
C VAL A 197 -6.08 4.62 -0.10
N THR A 198 -6.95 5.62 0.03
CA THR A 198 -6.93 6.81 -0.83
C THR A 198 -6.37 7.99 -0.06
N ILE A 199 -5.32 8.62 -0.57
CA ILE A 199 -4.74 9.83 0.04
C ILE A 199 -4.65 10.93 -1.01
N GLU A 200 -5.30 12.07 -0.74
CA GLU A 200 -5.21 13.24 -1.59
C GLU A 200 -3.79 13.81 -1.62
N LEU A 201 -3.39 14.36 -2.77
CA LEU A 201 -2.01 14.77 -3.02
C LEU A 201 -1.51 15.84 -2.03
N GLN A 202 -2.36 16.78 -1.61
CA GLN A 202 -1.99 17.79 -0.60
C GLN A 202 -1.80 17.18 0.80
N LYS A 203 -2.66 16.22 1.17
CA LYS A 203 -2.54 15.47 2.43
C LYS A 203 -1.28 14.59 2.43
N LEU A 204 -0.92 14.01 1.28
CA LEU A 204 0.33 13.26 1.11
C LEU A 204 1.56 14.15 1.33
N ILE A 205 1.58 15.38 0.79
CA ILE A 205 2.68 16.32 1.03
C ILE A 205 2.83 16.61 2.52
N GLN A 206 1.71 16.86 3.22
CA GLN A 206 1.76 17.16 4.64
C GLN A 206 2.24 15.96 5.45
N LEU A 207 1.70 14.76 5.17
CA LEU A 207 2.15 13.51 5.80
C LEU A 207 3.66 13.28 5.59
N ALA A 208 4.16 13.49 4.37
CA ALA A 208 5.58 13.34 4.08
C ALA A 208 6.46 14.32 4.87
N LYS A 209 6.03 15.58 5.05
CA LYS A 209 6.76 16.55 5.89
C LYS A 209 6.77 16.12 7.35
N ASP A 210 5.65 15.65 7.88
CA ASP A 210 5.53 15.21 9.26
C ASP A 210 6.41 13.99 9.53
N LEU A 211 6.47 13.06 8.56
CA LEU A 211 7.36 11.90 8.63
C LEU A 211 8.83 12.32 8.69
N VAL A 212 9.22 13.31 7.88
CA VAL A 212 10.58 13.88 7.89
C VAL A 212 10.88 14.59 9.21
N SER A 213 9.91 15.32 9.76
CA SER A 213 10.08 16.03 11.05
C SER A 213 10.08 15.09 12.25
N GLY A 214 9.48 13.90 12.11
CA GLY A 214 9.28 12.94 13.19
C GLY A 214 8.11 13.27 14.11
N ALA A 215 7.25 14.23 13.76
CA ALA A 215 6.12 14.66 14.56
C ALA A 215 4.85 14.79 13.70
N ALA A 216 3.78 14.12 14.12
CA ALA A 216 2.48 14.18 13.46
C ALA A 216 1.76 15.51 13.75
N SER A 217 1.41 16.26 12.70
CA SER A 217 0.55 17.43 12.79
C SER A 217 -0.92 17.05 13.04
N ASP A 218 -1.76 18.05 13.32
CA ASP A 218 -3.19 17.82 13.46
C ASP A 218 -3.83 17.35 12.14
N GLU A 219 -3.32 17.82 10.98
CA GLU A 219 -3.74 17.33 9.67
C GLU A 219 -3.40 15.84 9.46
N SER A 220 -2.22 15.38 9.91
CA SER A 220 -1.86 13.96 9.81
C SER A 220 -2.70 13.07 10.71
N LYS A 221 -3.12 13.56 11.88
CA LYS A 221 -4.07 12.86 12.76
C LYS A 221 -5.49 12.84 12.19
N ILE A 222 -5.92 13.91 11.52
CA ILE A 222 -7.19 13.92 10.80
C ILE A 222 -7.15 12.88 9.67
N LEU A 223 -6.06 12.85 8.89
CA LEU A 223 -5.86 11.86 7.84
C LEU A 223 -5.87 10.42 8.38
N GLU A 224 -5.21 10.17 9.51
CA GLU A 224 -5.25 8.86 10.18
C GLU A 224 -6.69 8.43 10.48
N ASN A 225 -7.48 9.31 11.10
CA ASN A 225 -8.88 9.03 11.45
C ASN A 225 -9.75 8.79 10.20
N GLU A 226 -9.53 9.53 9.12
CA GLU A 226 -10.19 9.30 7.84
C GLU A 226 -9.83 7.93 7.25
N VAL A 227 -8.56 7.54 7.31
CA VAL A 227 -8.08 6.22 6.86
C VAL A 227 -8.69 5.11 7.71
N ILE A 228 -8.65 5.19 9.04
CA ILE A 228 -9.28 4.21 9.95
C ILE A 228 -10.76 4.04 9.60
N LYS A 229 -11.48 5.16 9.50
CA LYS A 229 -12.91 5.15 9.19
C LYS A 229 -13.17 4.49 7.84
N SER A 230 -12.36 4.80 6.82
CA SER A 230 -12.46 4.21 5.49
C SER A 230 -12.20 2.69 5.52
N LEU A 231 -11.11 2.25 6.16
CA LEU A 231 -10.76 0.83 6.27
C LEU A 231 -11.82 0.03 7.02
N ARG A 232 -12.41 0.62 8.07
CA ARG A 232 -13.53 0.01 8.80
C ARG A 232 -14.78 -0.15 7.93
N ILE A 233 -15.19 0.92 7.24
CA ILE A 233 -16.36 0.88 6.34
C ILE A 233 -16.15 -0.15 5.23
N GLN A 234 -14.96 -0.20 4.64
CA GLN A 234 -14.62 -1.21 3.62
C GLN A 234 -14.67 -2.63 4.19
N SER A 235 -14.13 -2.83 5.38
CA SER A 235 -14.12 -4.15 6.03
C SER A 235 -15.51 -4.64 6.40
N ASP A 236 -16.46 -3.74 6.67
CA ASP A 236 -17.88 -4.06 6.86
C ASP A 236 -18.59 -4.31 5.52
N SER A 237 -18.53 -3.33 4.61
CA SER A 237 -19.28 -3.35 3.35
C SER A 237 -18.84 -4.45 2.38
N PHE A 238 -17.57 -4.87 2.40
CA PHE A 238 -17.08 -5.92 1.51
C PHE A 238 -17.49 -7.34 1.94
N GLN A 239 -17.97 -7.54 3.18
CA GLN A 239 -18.43 -8.84 3.68
C GLN A 239 -19.57 -9.44 2.86
N ASP A 240 -20.44 -8.58 2.33
CA ASP A 240 -21.60 -8.98 1.52
C ASP A 240 -21.23 -9.33 0.08
N LEU A 241 -20.02 -8.99 -0.34
CA LEU A 241 -19.56 -9.18 -1.72
C LEU A 241 -18.79 -10.49 -1.91
N VAL A 242 -18.44 -11.18 -0.83
CA VAL A 242 -17.47 -12.29 -0.84
C VAL A 242 -18.09 -13.61 -0.39
N ASP A 243 -17.36 -14.72 -0.58
CA ASP A 243 -17.75 -16.02 -0.04
C ASP A 243 -17.56 -16.11 1.50
N SER A 244 -18.02 -17.21 2.09
CA SER A 244 -18.04 -17.39 3.55
C SER A 244 -16.65 -17.37 4.20
N GLU A 245 -15.64 -17.90 3.51
CA GLU A 245 -14.26 -17.93 4.00
C GLU A 245 -13.71 -16.50 4.10
N LEU A 246 -13.81 -15.73 3.03
CA LEU A 246 -13.27 -14.36 3.01
C LEU A 246 -14.10 -13.42 3.88
N ARG A 247 -15.42 -13.66 3.99
CA ARG A 247 -16.31 -12.93 4.91
C ARG A 247 -15.82 -13.01 6.36
N LEU A 248 -15.44 -14.21 6.82
CA LEU A 248 -14.92 -14.41 8.18
C LEU A 248 -13.62 -13.62 8.43
N VAL A 249 -12.77 -13.49 7.42
CA VAL A 249 -11.54 -12.69 7.54
C VAL A 249 -11.87 -11.20 7.60
N TYR A 250 -12.76 -10.70 6.74
CA TYR A 250 -13.22 -9.31 6.81
C TYR A 250 -13.86 -8.96 8.16
N GLN A 251 -14.67 -9.85 8.75
CA GLN A 251 -15.26 -9.66 10.08
C GLN A 251 -14.20 -9.52 11.19
N LYS A 252 -13.15 -10.33 11.14
CA LYS A 252 -12.03 -10.22 12.08
C LYS A 252 -11.28 -8.91 11.89
N THR A 253 -10.97 -8.57 10.63
CA THR A 253 -10.30 -7.32 10.28
C THR A 253 -11.10 -6.09 10.71
N GLU A 254 -12.43 -6.11 10.54
CA GLU A 254 -13.34 -5.05 11.01
C GLU A 254 -13.33 -4.92 12.54
N ALA A 255 -13.32 -6.05 13.28
CA ALA A 255 -13.25 -6.04 14.73
C ALA A 255 -11.95 -5.38 15.24
N ILE A 256 -10.81 -5.67 14.59
CA ILE A 256 -9.54 -5.01 14.92
C ILE A 256 -9.62 -3.50 14.65
N PHE A 257 -10.17 -3.07 13.51
CA PHE A 257 -10.33 -1.64 13.21
C PHE A 257 -11.35 -0.91 14.10
N LYS A 258 -12.22 -1.63 14.82
CA LYS A 258 -13.12 -1.03 15.84
C LYS A 258 -12.41 -0.73 17.16
N GLU A 259 -11.28 -1.38 17.41
CA GLU A 259 -10.47 -1.22 18.62
C GLU A 259 -9.35 -0.18 18.48
N LEU A 260 -9.07 0.26 17.24
CA LEU A 260 -8.15 1.36 16.93
C LEU A 260 -8.85 2.72 17.07
#